data_AF-A0A661I186-F1
#
_entry.id   AF-A0A661I186-F1
#
_cell.length_a   1.000
_cell.length_b   1.000
_cell.length_c   1.000
_cell.angle_alpha   90.00
_cell.angle_beta   90.00
_cell.angle_gamma   90.00
#
_symmetry.space_group_name_H-M   'P 1'
#
loop_
_entity.id
_entity.type
_entity.pdbx_description
1 polymer ?
#
loop_
_entity_poly.entity_id
_entity_poly.type
_entity_poly.pdbx_seq_one_letter_code
_entity_poly.pdbx_strand_id
1 'polypeptide(L)'
;QKSYFSERFGNDVTIEYYNALDLLKEPYAFVVANEILDAFPCELIKDGEIANVDAHEIVWEKAPETLLRKIEKYRQVKGEVAVGYEAFAEEMAKSFTHCDFVTFDYGEKYVRNDFSIRLYKHHETFPLFDEAVILRDEFQKSDMTYDVNFTQAIDAFDDVEFAMQHYETQARALVRFGLIEMLETFARQTTQENYLREVDKVKTLIAPTMMGDKFKLLHMRK
;
A
#
# COMPACT_ATOMS: atom_id res chain seq x y z
N GLN A 1 -13.64 0.05 -15.25
CA GLN A 1 -12.24 0.40 -15.58
C GLN A 1 -11.98 0.44 -17.09
N LYS A 2 -12.25 -0.63 -17.86
CA LYS A 2 -12.05 -0.67 -19.34
C LYS A 2 -12.71 0.48 -20.11
N SER A 3 -14.02 0.73 -19.87
CA SER A 3 -14.76 1.83 -20.51
C SER A 3 -14.15 3.19 -20.18
N TYR A 4 -13.83 3.42 -18.89
CA TYR A 4 -13.24 4.67 -18.42
C TYR A 4 -11.92 4.98 -19.13
N PHE A 5 -11.02 4.00 -19.25
CA PHE A 5 -9.76 4.22 -19.93
C PHE A 5 -9.94 4.47 -21.44
N SER A 6 -10.83 3.73 -22.10
CA SER A 6 -11.16 3.95 -23.51
C SER A 6 -11.75 5.34 -23.76
N GLU A 7 -12.62 5.82 -22.87
CA GLU A 7 -13.21 7.16 -22.94
C GLU A 7 -12.18 8.27 -22.72
N ARG A 8 -11.17 8.03 -21.88
CA ARG A 8 -10.16 9.03 -21.52
C ARG A 8 -9.01 9.12 -22.50
N PHE A 9 -8.55 8.00 -23.03
CA PHE A 9 -7.33 7.93 -23.84
C PHE A 9 -7.57 7.47 -25.28
N GLY A 10 -8.77 7.00 -25.63
CA GLY A 10 -9.08 6.53 -26.98
C GLY A 10 -8.07 5.49 -27.47
N ASN A 11 -7.38 5.81 -28.56
CA ASN A 11 -6.33 4.99 -29.16
C ASN A 11 -4.92 5.59 -28.99
N ASP A 12 -4.76 6.64 -28.18
CA ASP A 12 -3.46 7.29 -27.96
C ASP A 12 -2.49 6.41 -27.14
N VAL A 13 -3.05 5.42 -26.42
CA VAL A 13 -2.30 4.41 -25.66
C VAL A 13 -2.88 3.02 -25.94
N THR A 14 -2.01 2.02 -26.02
CA THR A 14 -2.43 0.61 -26.05
C THR A 14 -2.66 0.13 -24.62
N ILE A 15 -3.81 -0.51 -24.38
CA ILE A 15 -4.19 -0.98 -23.05
C ILE A 15 -4.42 -2.47 -23.09
N GLU A 16 -3.59 -3.19 -22.33
CA GLU A 16 -3.66 -4.63 -22.20
C GLU A 16 -3.94 -5.00 -20.74
N TYR A 17 -4.66 -6.11 -20.56
CA TYR A 17 -5.09 -6.57 -19.26
C TYR A 17 -4.53 -7.95 -19.00
N TYR A 18 -3.83 -8.08 -17.88
CA TYR A 18 -3.23 -9.32 -17.44
C TYR A 18 -3.82 -9.71 -16.10
N ASN A 19 -4.03 -11.01 -15.90
CA ASN A 19 -4.54 -11.54 -14.63
C ASN A 19 -3.42 -11.83 -13.63
N ALA A 20 -2.16 -11.83 -14.08
CA ALA A 20 -1.00 -12.14 -13.28
C ALA A 20 0.25 -11.50 -13.91
N LEU A 21 1.25 -11.19 -13.08
CA LEU A 21 2.50 -10.57 -13.50
C LEU A 21 3.38 -11.51 -14.33
N ASP A 22 3.34 -12.81 -14.04
CA ASP A 22 4.17 -13.84 -14.70
C ASP A 22 3.89 -13.99 -16.21
N LEU A 23 2.76 -13.46 -16.68
CA LEU A 23 2.39 -13.34 -18.09
C LEU A 23 3.17 -12.23 -18.82
N LEU A 24 3.75 -11.29 -18.08
CA LEU A 24 4.56 -10.19 -18.60
C LEU A 24 6.02 -10.65 -18.71
N LYS A 25 6.65 -10.34 -19.85
CA LYS A 25 8.06 -10.64 -20.12
C LYS A 25 8.71 -9.46 -20.85
N GLU A 26 8.67 -8.30 -20.20
CA GLU A 26 9.20 -7.07 -20.78
C GLU A 26 10.62 -6.79 -20.29
N PRO A 27 11.50 -6.25 -21.16
CA PRO A 27 12.87 -5.92 -20.75
C PRO A 27 12.91 -4.79 -19.72
N TYR A 28 11.93 -3.90 -19.74
CA TYR A 28 11.79 -2.81 -18.81
C TYR A 28 10.33 -2.56 -18.48
N ALA A 29 10.02 -2.34 -17.19
CA ALA A 29 8.73 -1.84 -16.75
C ALA A 29 8.87 -0.69 -15.74
N PHE A 30 7.97 0.27 -15.85
CA PHE A 30 7.74 1.26 -14.81
C PHE A 30 6.40 0.94 -14.15
N VAL A 31 6.45 0.30 -12.98
CA VAL A 31 5.28 -0.21 -12.27
C VAL A 31 4.86 0.83 -11.23
N VAL A 32 3.62 1.31 -11.34
CA VAL A 32 3.02 2.23 -10.37
C VAL A 32 1.88 1.52 -9.64
N ALA A 33 1.92 1.54 -8.32
CA ALA A 33 0.88 0.95 -7.49
C ALA A 33 0.48 1.87 -6.33
N ASN A 34 -0.80 2.16 -6.20
CA ASN A 34 -1.34 2.95 -5.09
C ASN A 34 -2.22 2.03 -4.25
N GLU A 35 -1.94 1.94 -2.95
CA GLU A 35 -2.69 1.12 -1.99
C GLU A 35 -2.72 -0.34 -2.43
N ILE A 36 -1.54 -0.88 -2.75
CA ILE A 36 -1.40 -2.31 -3.10
C ILE A 36 -0.88 -3.10 -1.92
N LEU A 37 0.01 -2.51 -1.12
CA LEU A 37 0.72 -3.23 -0.06
C LEU A 37 -0.18 -3.46 1.16
N ASP A 38 -1.06 -2.51 1.49
CA ASP A 38 -2.01 -2.63 2.60
C ASP A 38 -3.14 -3.64 2.35
N ALA A 39 -3.33 -4.06 1.10
CA ALA A 39 -4.30 -5.05 0.67
C ALA A 39 -3.78 -6.51 0.76
N PHE A 40 -2.49 -6.72 1.00
CA PHE A 40 -1.94 -8.08 1.17
C PHE A 40 -2.47 -8.70 2.46
N PRO A 41 -2.73 -10.02 2.51
CA PRO A 41 -3.02 -10.70 3.76
C PRO A 41 -1.93 -10.46 4.82
N CYS A 42 -2.30 -10.47 6.09
CA CYS A 42 -1.34 -10.40 7.19
C CYS A 42 -1.68 -11.38 8.31
N GLU A 43 -0.65 -11.78 9.04
CA GLU A 43 -0.80 -12.41 10.35
C GLU A 43 -0.87 -11.33 11.43
N LEU A 44 -1.75 -11.50 12.43
CA LEU A 44 -1.75 -10.63 13.61
C LEU A 44 -0.92 -11.29 14.70
N ILE A 45 0.17 -10.63 15.10
CA ILE A 45 1.03 -11.10 16.18
C ILE A 45 0.73 -10.35 17.48
N LYS A 46 0.78 -11.06 18.60
CA LYS A 46 0.78 -10.49 19.95
C LYS A 46 1.55 -11.40 20.91
N ASP A 47 2.64 -10.91 21.47
CA ASP A 47 3.39 -11.55 22.56
C ASP A 47 3.82 -13.01 22.27
N GLY A 48 4.15 -13.32 21.01
CA GLY A 48 4.55 -14.65 20.56
C GLY A 48 3.39 -15.55 20.10
N GLU A 49 2.17 -15.02 20.07
CA GLU A 49 0.97 -15.68 19.57
C GLU A 49 0.50 -15.05 18.25
N ILE A 50 -0.20 -15.85 17.43
CA ILE A 50 -0.96 -15.41 16.26
C ILE A 50 -2.46 -15.47 16.51
N ALA A 51 -3.22 -14.61 15.84
CA ALA A 51 -4.67 -14.66 15.83
C ALA A 51 -5.19 -15.67 14.80
N ASN A 52 -6.08 -16.56 15.22
CA ASN A 52 -6.93 -17.37 14.36
C ASN A 52 -8.40 -17.00 14.57
N VAL A 53 -9.24 -17.32 13.58
CA VAL A 53 -10.69 -17.18 13.70
C VAL A 53 -11.31 -18.56 13.90
N ASP A 54 -11.91 -18.78 15.07
CA ASP A 54 -12.74 -19.96 15.38
C ASP A 54 -14.15 -19.51 15.76
N ALA A 55 -15.17 -20.12 15.14
CA ALA A 55 -16.57 -19.77 15.35
C ALA A 55 -16.90 -18.25 15.30
N HIS A 56 -16.21 -17.49 14.43
CA HIS A 56 -16.30 -16.01 14.32
C HIS A 56 -15.74 -15.22 15.51
N GLU A 57 -14.91 -15.84 16.34
CA GLU A 57 -14.16 -15.20 17.41
C GLU A 57 -12.65 -15.29 17.15
N ILE A 58 -11.91 -14.28 17.61
CA ILE A 58 -10.45 -14.30 17.53
C ILE A 58 -9.91 -15.10 18.71
N VAL A 59 -9.21 -16.18 18.39
CA VAL A 59 -8.47 -17.00 19.35
C VAL A 59 -6.98 -16.83 19.13
N TRP A 60 -6.22 -16.77 20.21
CA TRP A 60 -4.76 -16.63 20.17
C TRP A 60 -4.10 -17.98 20.36
N GLU A 61 -3.15 -18.31 19.50
CA GLU A 61 -2.36 -19.53 19.59
C GLU A 61 -0.89 -19.26 19.38
N LYS A 62 -0.04 -20.21 19.79
CA LYS A 62 1.41 -20.09 19.66
C LYS A 62 1.81 -19.88 18.19
N ALA A 63 2.53 -18.80 17.93
CA ALA A 63 3.04 -18.50 16.60
C ALA A 63 4.08 -19.55 16.13
N PRO A 64 4.12 -19.86 14.82
CA PRO A 64 5.18 -20.68 14.24
C PRO A 64 6.57 -20.08 14.48
N GLU A 65 7.56 -20.91 14.81
CA GLU A 65 8.94 -20.44 15.05
C GLU A 65 9.54 -19.72 13.83
N THR A 66 9.16 -20.13 12.62
CA THR A 66 9.60 -19.50 11.37
C THR A 66 9.13 -18.05 11.28
N LEU A 67 7.89 -17.77 11.66
CA LEU A 67 7.32 -16.42 11.70
C LEU A 67 8.01 -15.58 12.79
N LEU A 68 8.19 -16.14 13.99
CA LEU A 68 8.87 -15.45 15.09
C LEU A 68 10.31 -15.05 14.73
N ARG A 69 11.07 -15.94 14.07
CA ARG A 69 12.42 -15.62 13.57
C ARG A 69 12.40 -14.55 12.47
N LYS A 70 11.40 -14.59 11.58
CA LYS A 70 11.24 -13.59 10.50
C LYS A 70 11.06 -12.18 11.08
N ILE A 71 10.28 -12.05 12.14
CA ILE A 71 9.93 -10.73 12.70
C ILE A 71 10.88 -10.23 13.79
N GLU A 72 11.78 -11.10 14.28
CA GLU A 72 12.79 -10.75 15.29
C GLU A 72 13.66 -9.57 14.84
N LYS A 73 14.09 -9.56 13.57
CA LYS A 73 14.88 -8.45 12.99
C LYS A 73 14.15 -7.10 13.02
N TYR A 74 12.82 -7.10 13.05
CA TYR A 74 11.99 -5.89 13.15
C TYR A 74 11.65 -5.51 14.60
N ARG A 75 12.03 -6.34 15.59
CA ARG A 75 11.65 -6.19 17.01
C ARG A 75 10.14 -6.08 17.19
N GLN A 76 9.39 -6.82 16.38
CA GLN A 76 7.94 -6.83 16.40
C GLN A 76 7.44 -7.85 17.43
N VAL A 77 6.72 -7.37 18.42
CA VAL A 77 6.04 -8.18 19.44
C VAL A 77 4.52 -8.08 19.32
N LYS A 78 4.01 -7.06 18.62
CA LYS A 78 2.58 -6.84 18.41
C LYS A 78 2.32 -6.16 17.06
N GLY A 79 1.23 -6.49 16.39
CA GLY A 79 0.78 -5.82 15.15
C GLY A 79 0.69 -6.77 13.97
N GLU A 80 0.67 -6.20 12.77
CA GLU A 80 0.47 -6.92 11.51
C GLU A 80 1.80 -7.35 10.88
N VAL A 81 1.85 -8.59 10.39
CA VAL A 81 2.98 -9.13 9.63
C VAL A 81 2.48 -9.51 8.26
N ALA A 82 2.86 -8.76 7.23
CA ALA A 82 2.36 -9.02 5.88
C ALA A 82 2.81 -10.41 5.38
N VAL A 83 1.91 -11.05 4.64
CA VAL A 83 2.11 -12.34 3.98
C VAL A 83 1.96 -12.11 2.47
N GLY A 84 2.99 -12.49 1.72
CA GLY A 84 2.96 -12.44 0.25
C GLY A 84 3.82 -11.35 -0.38
N TYR A 85 4.39 -10.42 0.39
CA TYR A 85 5.35 -9.44 -0.16
C TYR A 85 6.54 -10.11 -0.84
N GLU A 86 7.09 -11.18 -0.25
CA GLU A 86 8.20 -11.93 -0.85
C GLU A 86 7.80 -12.58 -2.18
N ALA A 87 6.62 -13.23 -2.23
CA ALA A 87 6.12 -13.84 -3.45
C ALA A 87 5.85 -12.80 -4.55
N PHE A 88 5.28 -11.64 -4.17
CA PHE A 88 5.03 -10.54 -5.08
C PHE A 88 6.31 -9.93 -5.65
N ALA A 89 7.32 -9.72 -4.80
CA ALA A 89 8.63 -9.25 -5.21
C ALA A 89 9.31 -10.24 -6.17
N GLU A 90 9.26 -11.54 -5.86
CA GLU A 90 9.75 -12.59 -6.74
C GLU A 90 9.05 -12.62 -8.11
N GLU A 91 7.72 -12.46 -8.14
CA GLU A 91 6.97 -12.40 -9.39
C GLU A 91 7.42 -11.20 -10.23
N MET A 92 7.51 -10.00 -9.66
CA MET A 92 8.04 -8.83 -10.39
C MET A 92 9.47 -9.03 -10.88
N ALA A 93 10.33 -9.61 -10.05
CA ALA A 93 11.71 -9.91 -10.39
C ALA A 93 11.84 -10.90 -11.55
N LYS A 94 10.87 -11.81 -11.73
CA LYS A 94 10.80 -12.80 -12.82
C LYS A 94 10.20 -12.20 -14.10
N SER A 95 9.24 -11.29 -13.96
CA SER A 95 8.52 -10.68 -15.08
C SER A 95 9.32 -9.62 -15.83
N PHE A 96 10.22 -8.92 -15.14
CA PHE A 96 10.94 -7.78 -15.69
C PHE A 96 12.44 -7.89 -15.48
N THR A 97 13.22 -7.64 -16.54
CA THR A 97 14.69 -7.59 -16.42
C THR A 97 15.15 -6.34 -15.69
N HIS A 98 14.56 -5.19 -16.05
CA HIS A 98 14.72 -3.92 -15.36
C HIS A 98 13.35 -3.43 -14.91
N CYS A 99 13.28 -2.90 -13.69
CA CYS A 99 11.99 -2.47 -13.15
C CYS A 99 12.16 -1.31 -12.19
N ASP A 100 11.41 -0.24 -12.42
CA ASP A 100 11.17 0.80 -11.43
C ASP A 100 9.78 0.54 -10.82
N PHE A 101 9.76 0.11 -9.56
CA PHE A 101 8.53 -0.08 -8.80
C PHE A 101 8.32 1.11 -7.87
N VAL A 102 7.28 1.90 -8.15
CA VAL A 102 6.89 3.08 -7.38
C VAL A 102 5.54 2.83 -6.75
N THR A 103 5.50 2.82 -5.42
CA THR A 103 4.27 2.58 -4.68
C THR A 103 3.98 3.62 -3.61
N PHE A 104 2.69 3.91 -3.42
CA PHE A 104 2.17 4.78 -2.39
C PHE A 104 1.21 4.00 -1.50
N ASP A 105 1.47 3.97 -0.20
CA ASP A 105 0.67 3.22 0.76
C ASP A 105 0.69 3.91 2.13
N TYR A 106 -0.33 3.65 2.94
CA TYR A 106 -0.41 4.16 4.30
C TYR A 106 0.44 3.28 5.22
N GLY A 107 1.36 3.88 5.99
CA GLY A 107 2.15 3.10 6.92
C GLY A 107 3.43 3.78 7.36
N GLU A 108 4.35 2.99 7.92
CA GLU A 108 5.64 3.48 8.36
C GLU A 108 6.78 2.50 8.15
N LYS A 109 8.00 3.04 8.17
CA LYS A 109 9.21 2.24 8.05
C LYS A 109 9.41 1.33 9.25
N TYR A 110 9.07 1.81 10.46
CA TYR A 110 9.36 1.09 11.69
C TYR A 110 8.07 0.59 12.35
N VAL A 111 8.17 -0.59 12.95
CA VAL A 111 7.08 -1.24 13.67
C VAL A 111 6.67 -0.40 14.88
N ARG A 112 5.37 -0.09 14.97
CA ARG A 112 4.77 0.63 16.11
C ARG A 112 4.56 -0.25 17.35
N ASN A 113 4.52 -1.57 17.16
CA ASN A 113 4.14 -2.55 18.18
C ASN A 113 2.71 -2.36 18.71
N ASP A 114 1.78 -2.06 17.80
CA ASP A 114 0.35 -1.95 18.11
C ASP A 114 -0.49 -2.17 16.84
N PHE A 115 -1.74 -2.62 17.01
CA PHE A 115 -2.60 -2.97 15.89
C PHE A 115 -3.12 -1.75 15.13
N SER A 116 -2.92 -1.78 13.82
CA SER A 116 -3.43 -0.80 12.88
C SER A 116 -4.61 -1.35 12.05
N ILE A 117 -4.81 -2.67 12.05
CA ILE A 117 -5.86 -3.34 11.30
C ILE A 117 -7.26 -2.82 11.66
N ARG A 118 -8.03 -2.54 10.62
CA ARG A 118 -9.33 -1.87 10.71
C ARG A 118 -10.22 -2.26 9.54
N LEU A 119 -11.52 -2.08 9.74
CA LEU A 119 -12.55 -2.28 8.74
C LEU A 119 -13.25 -0.97 8.40
N TYR A 120 -13.69 -0.88 7.14
CA TYR A 120 -14.53 0.21 6.66
C TYR A 120 -15.98 -0.20 6.58
N LYS A 121 -16.84 0.55 7.29
CA LYS A 121 -18.28 0.33 7.32
C LYS A 121 -19.00 1.68 7.32
N HIS A 122 -19.96 1.85 6.40
CA HIS A 122 -20.80 3.06 6.32
C HIS A 122 -20.02 4.40 6.29
N HIS A 123 -18.88 4.45 5.59
CA HIS A 123 -17.96 5.61 5.54
C HIS A 123 -17.24 5.94 6.85
N GLU A 124 -17.23 5.00 7.80
CA GLU A 124 -16.49 5.09 9.05
C GLU A 124 -15.47 3.94 9.15
N THR A 125 -14.44 4.15 9.96
CA THR A 125 -13.36 3.20 10.18
C THR A 125 -13.41 2.68 11.61
N PHE A 126 -13.39 1.36 11.76
CA PHE A 126 -13.43 0.70 13.07
C PHE A 126 -12.18 -0.16 13.25
N PRO A 127 -11.42 -0.01 14.34
CA PRO A 127 -10.38 -0.97 14.70
C PRO A 127 -10.97 -2.38 14.78
N LEU A 128 -10.22 -3.41 14.35
CA LEU A 128 -10.72 -4.79 14.35
C LEU A 128 -11.19 -5.27 15.74
N PHE A 129 -10.54 -4.79 16.79
CA PHE A 129 -10.81 -5.16 18.18
C PHE A 129 -11.79 -4.21 18.89
N ASP A 130 -12.51 -3.36 18.15
CA ASP A 130 -13.55 -2.50 18.70
C ASP A 130 -14.80 -3.32 19.07
N GLU A 131 -15.46 -3.00 20.18
CA GLU A 131 -16.65 -3.72 20.67
C GLU A 131 -17.84 -3.63 19.70
N ALA A 132 -17.89 -2.60 18.84
CA ALA A 132 -18.90 -2.45 17.81
C ALA A 132 -18.71 -3.43 16.61
N VAL A 133 -17.56 -4.10 16.53
CA VAL A 133 -17.22 -5.02 15.45
C VAL A 133 -17.70 -6.43 15.78
N ILE A 134 -18.70 -6.90 15.04
CA ILE A 134 -19.20 -8.27 15.12
C ILE A 134 -18.70 -9.04 13.90
N LEU A 135 -17.60 -9.79 14.04
CA LEU A 135 -16.90 -10.44 12.93
C LEU A 135 -17.79 -11.30 12.02
N ARG A 136 -18.77 -12.01 12.60
CA ARG A 136 -19.76 -12.79 11.83
C ARG A 136 -20.55 -11.94 10.85
N ASP A 137 -20.87 -10.72 11.24
CA ASP A 137 -21.71 -9.82 10.47
C ASP A 137 -20.88 -9.09 9.39
N GLU A 138 -19.57 -8.90 9.63
CA GLU A 138 -18.64 -8.17 8.78
C GLU A 138 -17.88 -9.03 7.76
N PHE A 139 -17.76 -10.35 7.98
CA PHE A 139 -17.04 -11.26 7.10
C PHE A 139 -17.56 -11.21 5.66
N GLN A 140 -16.65 -10.96 4.70
CA GLN A 140 -16.93 -10.77 3.26
C GLN A 140 -17.84 -9.57 2.92
N LYS A 141 -18.17 -8.71 3.88
CA LYS A 141 -19.03 -7.53 3.66
C LYS A 141 -18.30 -6.21 3.86
N SER A 142 -17.25 -6.21 4.65
CA SER A 142 -16.47 -5.02 4.97
C SER A 142 -15.07 -5.12 4.43
N ASP A 143 -14.58 -4.00 3.93
CA ASP A 143 -13.21 -3.86 3.46
C ASP A 143 -12.25 -3.75 4.65
N MET A 144 -11.04 -4.28 4.51
CA MET A 144 -10.04 -4.35 5.57
C MET A 144 -8.68 -3.86 5.07
N THR A 145 -7.98 -3.11 5.93
CA THR A 145 -6.63 -2.56 5.66
C THR A 145 -5.83 -2.52 6.97
N TYR A 146 -4.53 -2.29 6.88
CA TYR A 146 -3.61 -2.04 7.98
C TYR A 146 -2.48 -1.10 7.55
N ASP A 147 -1.72 -0.57 8.50
CA ASP A 147 -0.54 0.26 8.23
C ASP A 147 0.59 -0.64 7.70
N VAL A 148 1.06 -0.34 6.50
CA VAL A 148 2.17 -1.05 5.86
C VAL A 148 3.45 -0.88 6.67
N ASN A 149 4.11 -1.99 6.98
CA ASN A 149 5.48 -2.00 7.43
C ASN A 149 6.42 -1.93 6.22
N PHE A 150 6.88 -0.72 5.89
CA PHE A 150 7.72 -0.51 4.71
C PHE A 150 9.09 -1.17 4.82
N THR A 151 9.62 -1.44 6.02
CA THR A 151 10.86 -2.22 6.12
C THR A 151 10.65 -3.66 5.65
N GLN A 152 9.49 -4.26 5.96
CA GLN A 152 9.18 -5.60 5.47
C GLN A 152 9.07 -5.63 3.94
N ALA A 153 8.42 -4.63 3.34
CA ALA A 153 8.36 -4.51 1.89
C ALA A 153 9.74 -4.28 1.27
N ILE A 154 10.56 -3.40 1.84
CA ILE A 154 11.93 -3.16 1.37
C ILE A 154 12.74 -4.45 1.39
N ASP A 155 12.75 -5.17 2.51
CA ASP A 155 13.53 -6.42 2.66
C ASP A 155 13.09 -7.48 1.64
N ALA A 156 11.77 -7.64 1.42
CA ALA A 156 11.23 -8.60 0.46
C ALA A 156 11.72 -8.33 -0.99
N PHE A 157 11.89 -7.06 -1.35
CA PHE A 157 12.37 -6.65 -2.67
C PHE A 157 13.90 -6.68 -2.76
N ASP A 158 14.61 -6.31 -1.69
CA ASP A 158 16.07 -6.39 -1.61
C ASP A 158 16.55 -7.85 -1.78
N ASP A 159 15.83 -8.81 -1.20
CA ASP A 159 16.09 -10.25 -1.33
C ASP A 159 16.03 -10.76 -2.80
N VAL A 160 15.41 -9.99 -3.71
CA VAL A 160 15.28 -10.30 -5.15
C VAL A 160 15.93 -9.25 -6.06
N GLU A 161 17.00 -8.63 -5.55
CA GLU A 161 17.91 -7.72 -6.27
C GLU A 161 17.35 -6.33 -6.60
N PHE A 162 16.22 -5.92 -6.00
CA PHE A 162 15.78 -4.53 -6.09
C PHE A 162 16.47 -3.66 -5.04
N ALA A 163 17.02 -2.52 -5.44
CA ALA A 163 17.59 -1.53 -4.55
C ALA A 163 16.61 -0.37 -4.29
N MET A 164 16.44 0.01 -3.02
CA MET A 164 15.65 1.18 -2.63
C MET A 164 16.30 2.47 -3.16
N GLN A 165 15.57 3.23 -3.98
CA GLN A 165 15.98 4.53 -4.50
C GLN A 165 15.46 5.67 -3.61
N HIS A 166 14.19 5.59 -3.23
CA HIS A 166 13.55 6.60 -2.38
C HIS A 166 12.58 5.96 -1.38
N TYR A 167 12.58 6.51 -0.17
CA TYR A 167 11.53 6.34 0.82
C TYR A 167 11.24 7.71 1.44
N GLU A 168 10.05 8.25 1.22
CA GLU A 168 9.68 9.58 1.72
C GLU A 168 8.17 9.73 1.88
N THR A 169 7.73 10.80 2.52
CA THR A 169 6.30 11.10 2.65
C THR A 169 5.68 11.42 1.30
N GLN A 170 4.39 11.14 1.12
CA GLN A 170 3.65 11.45 -0.10
C GLN A 170 3.79 12.93 -0.47
N ALA A 171 3.67 13.84 0.51
CA ALA A 171 3.80 15.27 0.28
C ALA A 171 5.16 15.63 -0.36
N ARG A 172 6.26 15.08 0.17
CA ARG A 172 7.60 15.31 -0.39
C ARG A 172 7.74 14.73 -1.79
N ALA A 173 7.25 13.51 -2.01
CA ALA A 173 7.31 12.86 -3.31
C ALA A 173 6.55 13.66 -4.38
N LEU A 174 5.32 14.08 -4.09
CA LEU A 174 4.49 14.85 -5.03
C LEU A 174 5.11 16.20 -5.37
N VAL A 175 5.66 16.91 -4.38
CA VAL A 175 6.39 18.16 -4.64
C VAL A 175 7.61 17.90 -5.53
N ARG A 176 8.40 16.85 -5.25
CA ARG A 176 9.55 16.45 -6.08
C ARG A 176 9.16 16.06 -7.49
N PHE A 177 7.99 15.46 -7.69
CA PHE A 177 7.45 15.10 -9.00
C PHE A 177 6.91 16.28 -9.81
N GLY A 178 6.94 17.50 -9.26
CA GLY A 178 6.59 18.71 -9.98
C GLY A 178 5.14 19.16 -9.79
N LEU A 179 4.51 18.80 -8.66
CA LEU A 179 3.14 19.19 -8.35
C LEU A 179 2.94 20.72 -8.37
N ILE A 180 3.95 21.50 -7.96
CA ILE A 180 3.85 22.97 -7.91
C ILE A 180 3.82 23.54 -9.32
N GLU A 181 4.73 23.09 -10.19
CA GLU A 181 4.82 23.47 -11.59
C GLU A 181 3.56 23.08 -12.37
N MET A 182 2.99 21.91 -12.04
CA MET A 182 1.71 21.45 -12.59
C MET A 182 0.56 22.39 -12.20
N LEU A 183 0.47 22.79 -10.93
CA LEU A 183 -0.55 23.73 -10.46
C LEU A 183 -0.39 25.11 -11.10
N GLU A 184 0.83 25.60 -11.26
CA GLU A 184 1.10 26.86 -11.95
C GLU A 184 0.70 26.83 -13.42
N THR A 185 0.97 25.71 -14.11
CA THR A 185 0.58 25.52 -15.50
C THR A 185 -0.94 25.45 -15.63
N PHE A 186 -1.60 24.70 -14.74
CA PHE A 186 -3.05 24.58 -14.73
C PHE A 186 -3.74 25.93 -14.47
N ALA A 187 -3.21 26.75 -13.56
CA ALA A 187 -3.73 28.08 -13.26
C ALA A 187 -3.80 28.99 -14.49
N ARG A 188 -2.87 28.83 -15.45
CA ARG A 188 -2.83 29.62 -16.70
C ARG A 188 -3.83 29.14 -17.76
N GLN A 189 -4.39 27.94 -17.61
CA GLN A 189 -5.21 27.27 -18.60
C GLN A 189 -6.67 27.09 -18.17
N THR A 190 -7.05 27.61 -17.00
CA THR A 190 -8.36 27.36 -16.39
C THR A 190 -8.95 28.62 -15.76
N THR A 191 -10.18 28.52 -15.26
CA THR A 191 -10.83 29.59 -14.49
C THR A 191 -10.39 29.56 -13.03
N GLN A 192 -10.46 30.70 -12.35
CA GLN A 192 -10.15 30.78 -10.92
C GLN A 192 -10.97 29.77 -10.08
N GLU A 193 -12.24 29.60 -10.40
CA GLU A 193 -13.12 28.63 -9.73
C GLU A 193 -12.61 27.19 -9.90
N ASN A 194 -12.30 26.77 -11.12
CA ASN A 194 -11.76 25.44 -11.38
C ASN A 194 -10.40 25.25 -10.71
N TYR A 195 -9.54 26.27 -10.74
CA TYR A 195 -8.24 26.23 -10.06
C TYR A 195 -8.39 25.98 -8.56
N LEU A 196 -9.23 26.77 -7.87
CA LEU A 196 -9.45 26.63 -6.44
C LEU A 196 -9.99 25.24 -6.08
N ARG A 197 -10.92 24.70 -6.89
CA ARG A 197 -11.45 23.35 -6.68
C ARG A 197 -10.37 22.27 -6.74
N GLU A 198 -9.46 22.32 -7.71
CA GLU A 198 -8.39 21.32 -7.82
C GLU A 198 -7.30 21.53 -6.76
N VAL A 199 -6.98 22.78 -6.41
CA VAL A 199 -6.06 23.09 -5.31
C VAL A 199 -6.56 22.52 -3.98
N ASP A 200 -7.86 22.60 -3.70
CA ASP A 200 -8.43 22.04 -2.47
C ASP A 200 -8.28 20.50 -2.40
N LYS A 201 -8.37 19.80 -3.54
CA LYS A 201 -8.06 18.36 -3.59
C LYS A 201 -6.57 18.10 -3.34
N VAL A 202 -5.69 18.90 -3.94
CA VAL A 202 -4.24 18.78 -3.73
C VAL A 202 -3.86 19.01 -2.28
N LYS A 203 -4.51 19.95 -1.57
CA LYS A 203 -4.28 20.16 -0.13
C LYS A 203 -4.46 18.86 0.66
N THR A 204 -5.48 18.05 0.36
CA THR A 204 -5.69 16.76 1.02
C THR A 204 -4.51 15.80 0.79
N LEU A 205 -3.92 15.81 -0.41
CA LEU A 205 -2.79 14.96 -0.79
C LEU A 205 -1.48 15.36 -0.10
N ILE A 206 -1.27 16.64 0.19
CA ILE A 206 0.01 17.15 0.74
C ILE A 206 -0.05 17.57 2.20
N ALA A 207 -1.23 17.80 2.77
CA ALA A 207 -1.36 18.25 4.15
C ALA A 207 -0.89 17.15 5.13
N PRO A 208 0.04 17.46 6.07
CA PRO A 208 0.57 16.49 7.04
C PRO A 208 -0.50 15.75 7.83
N THR A 209 -1.55 16.48 8.26
CA THR A 209 -2.64 15.92 9.08
C THR A 209 -3.61 15.04 8.28
N MET A 210 -3.54 15.10 6.95
CA MET A 210 -4.37 14.33 6.02
C MET A 210 -3.55 13.17 5.44
N MET A 211 -3.29 13.14 4.13
CA MET A 211 -2.54 12.06 3.51
C MET A 211 -1.04 12.35 3.44
N GLY A 212 -0.64 13.62 3.51
CA GLY A 212 0.70 14.08 3.13
C GLY A 212 1.83 13.40 3.88
N ASP A 213 1.70 13.26 5.20
CA ASP A 213 2.70 12.55 6.02
C ASP A 213 2.33 11.10 6.30
N LYS A 214 1.06 10.73 6.19
CA LYS A 214 0.60 9.38 6.54
C LYS A 214 0.87 8.36 5.43
N PHE A 215 0.74 8.78 4.18
CA PHE A 215 1.15 7.99 3.02
C PHE A 215 2.64 8.14 2.79
N LYS A 216 3.28 7.03 2.40
CA LYS A 216 4.68 6.99 2.02
C LYS A 216 4.81 6.55 0.58
N LEU A 217 5.77 7.17 -0.11
CA LEU A 217 6.32 6.65 -1.35
C LEU A 217 7.44 5.67 -1.01
N LEU A 218 7.38 4.48 -1.58
CA LEU A 218 8.52 3.59 -1.75
C LEU A 218 8.85 3.47 -3.24
N HIS A 219 10.11 3.71 -3.59
CA HIS A 219 10.64 3.48 -4.93
C HIS A 219 11.78 2.47 -4.87
N MET A 220 11.56 1.30 -5.47
CA MET A 220 12.51 0.21 -5.61
C MET A 220 12.94 0.08 -7.07
N ARG A 221 14.21 -0.24 -7.33
CA ARG A 221 14.72 -0.41 -8.69
C ARG A 221 15.54 -1.68 -8.85
N LYS A 222 15.26 -2.45 -9.90
CA LYS A 222 16.05 -3.57 -10.39
C LYS A 222 16.74 -3.22 -11.71
#